data_AF-A0A7X0EAC8-F1
#
_entry.id   AF-A0A7X0EAC8-F1
#
_cell.length_a   1.000
_cell.length_b   1.000
_cell.length_c   1.000
_cell.angle_alpha   90.00
_cell.angle_beta   90.00
_cell.angle_gamma   90.00
#
_symmetry.space_group_name_H-M   'P 1'
#
loop_
_entity.id
_entity.type
_entity.pdbx_description
1 polymer ?
#
loop_
_entity_poly.entity_id
_entity_poly.type
_entity_poly.pdbx_seq_one_letter_code
_entity_poly.pdbx_strand_id
1 'polypeptide(L)' 'MAEPFNERISDILVTTHFCSRNDLQTMIERYAKLYNSHLPQEALGYMTPRQAILAWQTKNPICSSRN' A
#
# COMPACT_ATOMS: atom_id res chain seq x y z
N MET A 1 7.49 -8.24 7.59
CA MET A 1 6.15 -8.21 8.19
C MET A 1 5.30 -7.27 7.36
N ALA A 2 4.28 -7.80 6.66
CA ALA A 2 3.39 -7.06 5.74
C ALA A 2 2.02 -6.75 6.40
N GLU A 3 1.98 -6.82 7.72
CA GLU A 3 0.76 -6.93 8.53
C GLU A 3 -0.18 -5.70 8.47
N PRO A 4 0.27 -4.43 8.37
CA PRO A 4 -0.65 -3.31 8.55
C PRO A 4 -1.67 -3.13 7.41
N PHE A 5 -1.37 -3.56 6.19
CA PHE A 5 -2.32 -3.40 5.07
C PHE A 5 -3.46 -4.39 5.14
N ASN A 6 -3.14 -5.67 5.33
CA ASN A 6 -4.12 -6.75 5.36
C ASN A 6 -5.00 -6.67 6.61
N GLU A 7 -4.40 -6.33 7.76
CA GLU A 7 -5.16 -6.13 8.99
C GLU A 7 -6.12 -4.93 8.87
N ARG A 8 -5.66 -3.80 8.30
CA ARG A 8 -6.52 -2.63 8.13
C ARG A 8 -7.67 -2.89 7.16
N ILE A 9 -7.42 -3.57 6.04
CA ILE A 9 -8.51 -3.92 5.12
C ILE A 9 -9.50 -4.86 5.80
N SER A 10 -9.03 -5.85 6.55
CA SER A 10 -9.92 -6.76 7.29
C SER A 10 -10.78 -6.01 8.29
N ASP A 11 -10.21 -5.06 9.04
CA ASP A 11 -10.94 -4.23 9.99
C ASP A 11 -12.00 -3.36 9.30
N ILE A 12 -11.66 -2.75 8.16
CA ILE A 12 -12.62 -1.92 7.43
C ILE A 12 -13.75 -2.76 6.81
N LEU A 13 -13.44 -3.97 6.33
CA LEU A 13 -14.44 -4.92 5.86
C LEU A 13 -15.42 -5.37 6.95
N VAL A 14 -14.95 -5.49 8.20
CA VAL A 14 -15.78 -5.86 9.35
C VAL A 14 -16.62 -4.68 9.85
N THR A 15 -16.07 -3.47 9.84
CA THR A 15 -16.73 -2.27 10.39
C THR A 15 -17.69 -1.60 9.41
N THR A 16 -17.48 -1.77 8.10
CA THR A 16 -18.22 -1.04 7.07
C THR A 16 -19.12 -1.99 6.27
N HIS A 17 -20.43 -1.75 6.30
CA HIS A 17 -21.36 -2.51 5.48
C HIS A 17 -21.48 -1.89 4.08
N PHE A 18 -20.98 -2.60 3.06
CA PHE A 18 -21.05 -2.15 1.68
C PHE A 18 -22.37 -2.54 1.03
N CYS A 19 -23.10 -1.55 0.49
CA CYS A 19 -24.36 -1.80 -0.22
C CYS A 19 -24.17 -2.30 -1.65
N SER A 20 -22.95 -2.19 -2.20
CA SER A 20 -22.63 -2.63 -3.57
C SER A 20 -21.18 -3.05 -3.69
N ARG A 21 -20.92 -4.02 -4.58
CA ARG A 21 -19.56 -4.44 -4.95
C ARG A 21 -18.72 -3.29 -5.48
N ASN A 22 -19.33 -2.35 -6.20
CA ASN A 22 -18.63 -1.23 -6.82
C ASN A 22 -18.10 -0.25 -5.77
N ASP A 23 -18.82 -0.11 -4.66
CA ASP A 23 -18.43 0.75 -3.53
C ASP A 23 -17.21 0.17 -2.80
N LEU A 24 -17.25 -1.14 -2.53
CA LEU A 24 -16.12 -1.88 -1.97
C LEU A 24 -14.87 -1.78 -2.85
N GLN A 25 -15.02 -2.00 -4.16
CA GLN A 25 -13.89 -1.93 -5.09
C GLN A 25 -13.27 -0.53 -5.10
N THR A 26 -14.11 0.51 -5.20
CA THR A 26 -13.66 1.91 -5.21
C THR A 26 -12.92 2.25 -3.91
N MET A 27 -13.42 1.78 -2.77
CA MET A 27 -12.79 1.96 -1.48
C MET A 27 -11.40 1.30 -1.45
N ILE A 28 -11.29 0.03 -1.87
CA ILE A 28 -10.02 -0.71 -1.86
C ILE A 28 -9.00 -0.02 -2.76
N GLU A 29 -9.41 0.42 -3.96
CA GLU A 29 -8.54 1.13 -4.89
C GLU A 29 -8.05 2.47 -4.33
N ARG A 30 -8.94 3.23 -3.67
CA ARG A 30 -8.57 4.47 -2.99
C ARG A 30 -7.59 4.21 -1.85
N TYR A 31 -7.85 3.18 -1.05
CA TYR A 31 -6.99 2.82 0.07
C TYR A 31 -5.61 2.35 -0.39
N ALA A 32 -5.54 1.51 -1.43
CA ALA A 32 -4.27 1.08 -2.03
C ALA A 32 -3.45 2.27 -2.57
N LYS A 33 -4.10 3.23 -3.25
CA LYS A 33 -3.44 4.46 -3.71
C LYS A 33 -2.90 5.30 -2.56
N LEU A 34 -3.71 5.48 -1.51
CA LEU A 34 -3.34 6.22 -0.30
C LEU A 34 -2.15 5.56 0.41
N TYR A 35 -2.23 4.25 0.63
CA TYR A 35 -1.18 3.46 1.26
C TYR A 35 0.15 3.57 0.52
N ASN A 36 0.11 3.43 -0.81
CA ASN A 36 1.32 3.48 -1.62
C ASN A 36 1.98 4.86 -1.68
N SER A 37 1.19 5.94 -1.64
CA SER A 37 1.68 7.29 -1.95
C SER A 37 1.81 8.20 -0.74
N HIS A 38 0.97 8.05 0.28
CA HIS A 38 0.80 9.03 1.35
C HIS A 38 0.92 8.46 2.76
N LEU A 39 0.85 7.14 2.95
CA LEU A 39 0.96 6.55 4.28
C LEU A 39 2.41 6.08 4.54
N PRO A 40 3.19 6.83 5.34
CA PRO A 40 4.52 6.39 5.73
C PRO A 40 4.43 5.18 6.66
N GLN A 41 5.37 4.26 6.52
CA GLN A 41 5.43 3.05 7.34
C GLN A 41 6.62 3.08 8.27
N GLU A 42 6.38 2.83 9.55
CA GLU A 42 7.44 2.71 10.55
C GLU A 42 8.43 1.58 10.19
N ALA A 43 7.90 0.45 9.70
CA ALA A 43 8.71 -0.68 9.23
C ALA A 43 9.63 -0.33 8.04
N LEU A 44 9.30 0.72 7.27
CA LEU A 44 10.12 1.22 6.17
C LEU A 44 10.94 2.47 6.55
N GLY A 45 11.04 2.78 7.85
CA GLY A 45 11.75 3.95 8.35
C GLY A 45 11.01 5.27 8.07
N TYR A 46 9.68 5.27 8.27
CA TYR A 46 8.78 6.40 7.98
C TYR A 46 8.73 6.79 6.50
N MET A 47 8.98 5.84 5.61
CA MET A 47 8.88 6.03 4.17
C MET A 47 7.60 5.41 3.63
N THR A 48 7.06 5.98 2.54
CA THR A 48 5.97 5.33 1.82
C THR A 48 6.51 4.15 1.01
N PRO A 49 5.69 3.11 0.73
CA PRO A 49 6.12 1.97 -0.09
C PRO A 49 6.73 2.39 -1.43
N ARG A 50 6.16 3.41 -2.07
CA ARG A 50 6.70 3.98 -3.31
C ARG A 50 8.09 4.58 -3.12
N GLN A 51 8.30 5.34 -2.05
CA GLN A 51 9.62 5.90 -1.73
C GLN A 51 10.63 4.80 -1.40
N ALA A 52 10.23 3.76 -0.67
CA ALA A 52 11.10 2.64 -0.34
C ALA A 52 11.57 1.89 -1.59
N ILE A 53 10.67 1.65 -2.55
CA ILE A 53 11.02 1.03 -3.84
C ILE A 53 11.99 1.91 -4.63
N LEU A 54 11.74 3.22 -4.72
CA LEU A 54 12.65 4.16 -5.40
C LEU A 54 14.02 4.19 -4.73
N ALA A 55 14.08 4.29 -3.41
CA ALA A 55 15.32 4.28 -2.65
C ALA A 55 16.08 2.96 -2.82
N TRP A 56 15.37 1.82 -2.90
CA TRP A 56 15.97 0.53 -3.18
C TRP A 56 16.53 0.44 -4.60
N GLN A 57 15.80 0.94 -5.61
CA GLN A 57 16.26 1.01 -7.00
C GLN A 57 17.53 1.85 -7.15
N THR A 58 17.63 2.98 -6.44
CA THR A 58 18.84 3.81 -6.43
C THR A 58 20.03 3.09 -5.81
N LYS A 59 19.81 2.31 -4.74
CA LYS A 59 20.88 1.56 -4.05
C LYS A 59 21.31 0.29 -4.80
N ASN A 60 20.43 -0.30 -5.61
CA ASN A 60 20.69 -1.53 -6.37
C ASN A 60 20.28 -1.36 -7.85
N PRO A 61 21.10 -0.68 -8.67
CA PRO A 61 20.76 -0.41 -10.07
C PRO A 61 20.74 -1.67 -10.96
N ILE A 62 21.26 -2.80 -10.46
CA ILE A 62 21.32 -4.09 -11.15
C ILE A 62 19.92 -4.62 -11.55
N CYS A 63 18.88 -4.27 -10.80
CA CYS A 63 17.49 -4.65 -11.11
C CYS A 63 16.74 -3.61 -11.96
N SER A 64 17.30 -2.43 -12.21
CA SER A 64 16.67 -1.41 -13.08
C SER A 64 16.99 -1.61 -14.57
N SER A 65 17.81 -2.60 -14.89
CA SER A 65 18.10 -3.01 -16.27
C SER A 65 17.50 -4.39 -16.53
N ARG A 66 16.22 -4.42 -16.93
CA ARG A 66 15.67 -5.39 -17.88
C ARG A 66 14.22 -5.07 -18.21
N ASN A 67 14.04 -4.64 -19.47
CA ASN A 67 12.91 -4.78 -20.40
C ASN A 67 11.50 -4.74 -19.85
#